data_AF-A0A965HJJ6-F1
#
_entry.id   AF-A0A965HJJ6-F1
#
_cell.length_a   1.000
_cell.length_b   1.000
_cell.length_c   1.000
_cell.angle_alpha   90.00
_cell.angle_beta   90.00
_cell.angle_gamma   90.00
#
_symmetry.space_group_name_H-M   'P 1'
#
loop_
_entity.id
_entity.type
_entity.pdbx_description
1 polymer ?
#
loop_
_entity_poly.entity_id
_entity_poly.type
_entity_poly.pdbx_seq_one_letter_code
_entity_poly.pdbx_strand_id
1 'polypeptide(L)'
;DLAAVDEIPELIKLGLHSFKIEGRLKSPDYITAVTSVYRKAIDRALDNHPAPASKEDKYRLEMTFSRGLFSGWFHGVNHQQLVHARFGKKRGPFAGKIARTGPDWIELEEMLTPLHPGDGVVIDRGSNTENEPGGFLFGVHGNRISFRHGSLPPHSTRPGDRVWKTKDPQLEKQLKAERSKEAPAETSPLHLKISGLAGQPIQIHAVAGKQEATLSSAIPLAAARNQPVTLESLRDQLSRLGGTPFHLGDLAVDLPQPVILPVSELNRLRRELVARLSATALLSHNPGNVGQSAGPALPQLLASIAPNPMFRHSAESRNVASETKFSVLCRNPAQAKALLPENPDLLYLDFEDLRRFTPTVETIRQKSKIPVYLATPRIQKAGETGFFRLIENAKPDGVLIRNLGALDYFRSAKLPMIGDFSLNVANAL
;
A
#
# COMPACT_ATOMS: atom_id res chain seq x y z
N ASP A 1 1.86 6.19 -12.26
CA ASP A 1 1.68 5.19 -11.17
C ASP A 1 1.35 3.85 -11.79
N LEU A 2 1.87 2.78 -11.20
CA LEU A 2 1.61 1.42 -11.67
C LEU A 2 0.14 1.07 -11.45
N ALA A 3 -0.58 0.81 -12.54
CA ALA A 3 -1.97 0.41 -12.55
C ALA A 3 -2.16 -0.62 -13.66
N ALA A 4 -2.09 -1.89 -13.29
CA ALA A 4 -2.16 -3.03 -14.21
C ALA A 4 -3.51 -3.76 -14.09
N VAL A 5 -4.60 -3.00 -13.96
CA VAL A 5 -5.95 -3.56 -13.76
C VAL A 5 -6.43 -4.32 -15.00
N ASP A 6 -6.07 -3.84 -16.19
CA ASP A 6 -6.46 -4.45 -17.46
C ASP A 6 -5.65 -5.74 -17.74
N GLU A 7 -4.50 -5.92 -17.08
CA GLU A 7 -3.62 -7.08 -17.18
C GLU A 7 -4.03 -8.23 -16.24
N ILE A 8 -4.94 -8.00 -15.30
CA ILE A 8 -5.38 -9.01 -14.32
C ILE A 8 -5.78 -10.36 -14.96
N PRO A 9 -6.55 -10.42 -16.06
CA PRO A 9 -6.92 -11.69 -16.68
C PRO A 9 -5.70 -12.50 -17.15
N GLU A 10 -4.72 -11.86 -17.78
CA GLU A 10 -3.51 -12.54 -18.25
C GLU A 10 -2.61 -12.96 -17.08
N LEU A 11 -2.51 -12.14 -16.03
CA LEU A 11 -1.74 -12.49 -14.84
C LEU A 11 -2.33 -13.71 -14.12
N ILE A 12 -3.66 -13.83 -14.05
CA ILE A 12 -4.33 -15.01 -13.50
C ILE A 12 -4.03 -16.25 -14.36
N LYS A 13 -4.10 -16.14 -15.69
CA LYS A 13 -3.76 -17.24 -16.62
C LYS A 13 -2.31 -17.71 -16.47
N LEU A 14 -1.39 -16.80 -16.16
CA LEU A 14 0.02 -17.11 -15.86
C LEU A 14 0.23 -17.81 -14.50
N GLY A 15 -0.83 -18.04 -13.73
CA GLY A 15 -0.78 -18.72 -12.44
C GLY A 15 -0.47 -17.79 -11.26
N LEU A 16 -0.66 -16.47 -11.38
CA LEU A 16 -0.56 -15.57 -10.24
C LEU A 16 -1.84 -15.66 -9.39
N HIS A 17 -1.68 -16.02 -8.13
CA HIS A 17 -2.78 -16.22 -7.19
C HIS A 17 -2.99 -15.06 -6.21
N SER A 18 -2.03 -14.13 -6.14
CA SER A 18 -2.06 -13.03 -5.17
C SER A 18 -1.58 -11.73 -5.81
N PHE A 19 -2.37 -10.67 -5.61
CA PHE A 19 -2.08 -9.32 -6.06
C PHE A 19 -1.93 -8.41 -4.85
N LYS A 20 -0.77 -7.77 -4.72
CA LYS A 20 -0.46 -6.85 -3.62
C LYS A 20 -0.71 -5.40 -4.05
N ILE A 21 -1.40 -4.64 -3.21
CA ILE A 21 -1.55 -3.19 -3.34
C ILE A 21 -0.47 -2.48 -2.53
N GLU A 22 0.15 -1.45 -3.09
CA GLU A 22 1.07 -0.57 -2.34
C GLU A 22 0.29 0.57 -1.67
N GLY A 23 -0.08 0.35 -0.41
CA GLY A 23 -0.95 1.24 0.37
C GLY A 23 -0.25 2.17 1.38
N ARG A 24 1.09 2.16 1.47
CA ARG A 24 1.79 2.93 2.51
C ARG A 24 1.51 4.44 2.36
N LEU A 25 1.10 5.07 3.47
CA LEU A 25 0.75 6.50 3.54
C LEU A 25 -0.37 6.91 2.57
N LYS A 26 -1.25 5.97 2.18
CA LYS A 26 -2.42 6.26 1.33
C LYS A 26 -3.68 6.47 2.18
N SER A 27 -4.62 7.24 1.63
CA SER A 27 -5.90 7.47 2.30
C SER A 27 -6.79 6.22 2.27
N PRO A 28 -7.74 6.09 3.21
CA PRO A 28 -8.75 5.04 3.16
C PRO A 28 -9.53 5.01 1.83
N ASP A 29 -9.75 6.17 1.24
CA ASP A 29 -10.50 6.30 -0.02
C ASP A 29 -9.70 5.72 -1.21
N TYR A 30 -8.36 5.89 -1.23
CA TYR A 30 -7.51 5.22 -2.20
C TYR A 30 -7.59 3.70 -2.08
N ILE A 31 -7.49 3.18 -0.85
CA ILE A 31 -7.57 1.74 -0.62
C ILE A 31 -8.92 1.20 -1.12
N THR A 32 -10.02 1.87 -0.74
CA THR A 32 -11.38 1.50 -1.17
C THR A 32 -11.53 1.49 -2.69
N ALA A 33 -11.02 2.52 -3.38
CA ALA A 33 -11.09 2.59 -4.84
C ALA A 33 -10.26 1.50 -5.51
N VAL A 34 -9.02 1.28 -5.08
CA VAL A 34 -8.14 0.26 -5.68
C VAL A 34 -8.69 -1.14 -5.44
N THR A 35 -9.08 -1.48 -4.21
CA THR A 35 -9.61 -2.82 -3.89
C THR A 35 -10.90 -3.09 -4.65
N SER A 36 -11.85 -2.15 -4.67
CA SER A 36 -13.11 -2.32 -5.40
C SER A 36 -12.90 -2.53 -6.90
N VAL A 37 -12.03 -1.73 -7.53
CA VAL A 37 -11.75 -1.83 -8.97
C VAL A 37 -11.03 -3.13 -9.32
N TYR A 38 -9.98 -3.50 -8.57
CA TYR A 38 -9.25 -4.74 -8.83
C TYR A 38 -10.10 -5.98 -8.51
N ARG A 39 -10.95 -5.94 -7.47
CA ARG A 39 -11.87 -7.04 -7.15
C ARG A 39 -12.82 -7.31 -8.30
N LYS A 40 -13.44 -6.28 -8.89
CA LYS A 40 -14.26 -6.41 -10.11
C LYS A 40 -13.50 -7.07 -11.26
N ALA A 41 -12.25 -6.67 -11.50
CA ALA A 41 -11.43 -7.23 -12.57
C ALA A 41 -11.08 -8.71 -12.32
N ILE A 42 -10.75 -9.07 -11.08
CA ILE A 42 -10.46 -10.46 -10.69
C ILE A 42 -11.74 -11.30 -10.78
N ASP A 43 -12.87 -10.85 -10.24
CA ASP A 43 -14.15 -11.57 -10.30
C ASP A 43 -14.55 -11.89 -11.75
N ARG A 44 -14.52 -10.87 -12.62
CA ARG A 44 -14.78 -11.04 -14.05
C ARG A 44 -13.83 -12.03 -14.71
N ALA A 45 -12.55 -12.00 -14.36
CA ALA A 45 -11.56 -12.93 -14.90
C ALA A 45 -11.81 -14.38 -14.42
N LEU A 46 -12.15 -14.57 -13.15
CA LEU A 46 -12.48 -15.89 -12.57
C LEU A 46 -13.79 -16.46 -13.13
N ASP A 47 -14.77 -15.59 -13.41
CA ASP A 47 -16.03 -15.97 -14.04
C ASP A 47 -15.90 -16.21 -15.56
N ASN A 48 -14.69 -16.17 -16.14
CA ASN A 48 -14.42 -16.26 -17.57
C ASN A 48 -15.12 -15.19 -18.43
N HIS A 49 -15.38 -14.02 -17.86
CA HIS A 49 -15.92 -12.84 -18.55
C HIS A 49 -14.99 -11.62 -18.43
N PRO A 50 -13.69 -11.72 -18.83
CA PRO A 50 -12.76 -10.63 -18.69
C PRO A 50 -13.21 -9.41 -19.51
N ALA A 51 -13.15 -8.24 -18.91
CA ALA A 51 -13.45 -6.98 -19.57
C ALA A 51 -12.50 -5.88 -19.05
N PRO A 52 -12.08 -4.93 -19.90
CA PRO A 52 -11.30 -3.78 -19.46
C PRO A 52 -12.00 -3.02 -18.32
N ALA A 53 -11.21 -2.38 -17.47
CA ALA A 53 -11.73 -1.48 -16.46
C ALA A 53 -12.55 -0.37 -17.15
N SER A 54 -13.73 -0.10 -16.59
CA SER A 54 -14.63 0.91 -17.15
C SER A 54 -14.02 2.31 -17.06
N LYS A 55 -14.55 3.28 -17.82
CA LYS A 55 -14.13 4.69 -17.69
C LYS A 55 -14.29 5.20 -16.26
N GLU A 56 -15.34 4.78 -15.56
CA GLU A 56 -15.58 5.12 -14.16
C GLU A 56 -14.54 4.48 -13.23
N ASP A 57 -14.21 3.20 -13.42
CA ASP A 57 -13.19 2.53 -12.63
C ASP A 57 -11.81 3.19 -12.82
N LYS A 58 -11.45 3.53 -14.07
CA LYS A 58 -10.21 4.26 -14.40
C LYS A 58 -10.19 5.64 -13.75
N TYR A 59 -11.31 6.37 -13.82
CA TYR A 59 -11.46 7.66 -13.14
C TYR A 59 -11.30 7.54 -11.62
N ARG A 60 -11.89 6.53 -10.98
CA ARG A 60 -11.74 6.27 -9.53
C ARG A 60 -10.29 6.03 -9.13
N LEU A 61 -9.57 5.22 -9.90
CA LEU A 61 -8.14 4.98 -9.68
C LEU A 61 -7.32 6.26 -9.84
N GLU A 62 -7.57 7.01 -10.91
CA GLU A 62 -6.83 8.23 -11.23
C GLU A 62 -7.08 9.34 -10.19
N MET A 63 -8.35 9.52 -9.79
CA MET A 63 -8.80 10.58 -8.88
C MET A 63 -8.41 10.34 -7.43
N THR A 64 -8.30 9.10 -6.93
CA THR A 64 -7.98 8.86 -5.52
C THR A 64 -6.50 9.08 -5.21
N PHE A 65 -5.61 8.49 -6.01
CA PHE A 65 -4.19 8.83 -6.02
C PHE A 65 -3.56 8.34 -7.33
N SER A 66 -3.16 9.27 -8.19
CA SER A 66 -2.30 8.93 -9.31
C SER A 66 -1.34 10.08 -9.65
N ARG A 67 -0.41 9.78 -10.54
CA ARG A 67 0.42 10.73 -11.29
C ARG A 67 0.29 10.41 -12.79
N GLY A 68 -0.91 10.00 -13.19
CA GLY A 68 -1.17 9.21 -14.39
C GLY A 68 -1.12 7.70 -14.11
N LEU A 69 -1.88 6.92 -14.86
CA LEU A 69 -1.96 5.46 -14.75
C LEU A 69 -1.13 4.80 -15.88
N PHE A 70 -0.32 3.80 -15.54
CA PHE A 70 0.48 3.06 -16.50
C PHE A 70 0.61 1.60 -16.05
N SER A 71 0.56 0.64 -16.96
CA SER A 71 0.69 -0.78 -16.63
C SER A 71 2.13 -1.20 -16.26
N GLY A 72 3.07 -0.26 -16.22
CA GLY A 72 4.47 -0.57 -15.95
C GLY A 72 5.14 -1.12 -17.19
N TRP A 73 5.92 -2.18 -17.04
CA TRP A 73 6.70 -2.74 -18.15
C TRP A 73 6.07 -3.97 -18.80
N PHE A 74 4.79 -4.25 -18.53
CA PHE A 74 4.08 -5.39 -19.14
C PHE A 74 4.06 -5.32 -20.67
N HIS A 75 4.12 -4.11 -21.26
CA HIS A 75 4.12 -3.89 -22.71
C HIS A 75 5.49 -3.41 -23.24
N GLY A 76 6.57 -3.69 -22.50
CA GLY A 76 7.94 -3.34 -22.88
C GLY A 76 8.57 -2.23 -22.03
N VAL A 77 9.87 -2.02 -22.25
CA VAL A 77 10.68 -1.08 -21.45
C VAL A 77 10.69 0.31 -22.09
N ASN A 78 9.80 1.19 -21.61
CA ASN A 78 9.83 2.62 -21.97
C ASN A 78 9.73 3.51 -20.71
N HIS A 79 10.90 3.88 -20.16
CA HIS A 79 10.97 4.67 -18.93
C HIS A 79 10.30 6.05 -19.05
N GLN A 80 10.33 6.67 -20.23
CA GLN A 80 9.77 8.00 -20.46
C GLN A 80 8.24 8.02 -20.48
N GLN A 81 7.61 6.87 -20.77
CA GLN A 81 6.17 6.71 -20.66
C GLN A 81 5.72 6.47 -19.20
N LEU A 82 6.52 5.77 -18.41
CA LEU A 82 6.19 5.48 -17.00
C LEU A 82 6.45 6.68 -16.08
N VAL A 83 7.56 7.39 -16.28
CA VAL A 83 8.00 8.48 -15.40
C VAL A 83 8.27 9.73 -16.22
N HIS A 84 7.29 10.63 -16.26
CA HIS A 84 7.46 11.94 -16.90
C HIS A 84 8.34 12.90 -16.07
N ALA A 85 8.62 12.59 -14.80
CA ALA A 85 9.44 13.38 -13.87
C ALA A 85 9.04 14.87 -13.73
N ARG A 86 7.79 15.24 -14.05
CA ARG A 86 7.30 16.63 -13.98
C ARG A 86 6.84 17.05 -12.58
N PHE A 87 6.32 16.12 -11.80
CA PHE A 87 5.78 16.37 -10.46
C PHE A 87 5.87 15.12 -9.58
N GLY A 88 6.16 15.33 -8.29
CA GLY A 88 6.17 14.26 -7.28
C GLY A 88 4.82 14.07 -6.57
N LYS A 89 3.94 15.09 -6.62
CA LYS A 89 2.64 15.13 -5.93
C LYS A 89 1.55 14.49 -6.79
N LYS A 90 0.46 14.05 -6.14
CA LYS A 90 -0.74 13.51 -6.81
C LYS A 90 -1.26 14.49 -7.86
N ARG A 91 -1.56 13.99 -9.06
CA ARG A 91 -2.42 14.62 -10.05
C ARG A 91 -3.55 13.65 -10.35
N GLY A 92 -4.80 14.05 -10.13
CA GLY A 92 -5.91 13.27 -10.65
C GLY A 92 -6.03 13.47 -12.17
N PRO A 93 -7.22 13.25 -12.75
CA PRO A 93 -7.42 13.31 -14.19
C PRO A 93 -7.04 14.66 -14.81
N PHE A 94 -6.52 14.61 -16.03
CA PHE A 94 -6.23 15.80 -16.82
C PHE A 94 -7.53 16.47 -17.29
N ALA A 95 -7.73 17.72 -16.89
CA ALA A 95 -8.97 18.44 -17.19
C ALA A 95 -8.90 19.21 -18.52
N GLY A 96 -7.72 19.68 -18.93
CA GLY A 96 -7.53 20.41 -20.19
C GLY A 96 -6.40 21.44 -20.14
N LYS A 97 -6.23 22.16 -21.24
CA LYS A 97 -5.32 23.32 -21.33
C LYS A 97 -6.10 24.62 -21.27
N ILE A 98 -5.51 25.65 -20.70
CA ILE A 98 -6.11 26.98 -20.63
C ILE A 98 -6.06 27.64 -22.01
N ALA A 99 -7.21 28.05 -22.54
CA ALA A 99 -7.32 28.90 -23.72
C ALA A 99 -7.28 30.39 -23.35
N ARG A 100 -7.99 30.79 -22.28
CA ARG A 100 -8.11 32.18 -21.84
C ARG A 100 -8.13 32.29 -20.32
N THR A 101 -7.69 33.44 -19.82
CA THR A 101 -7.64 33.73 -18.39
C THR A 101 -8.35 35.05 -18.09
N GLY A 102 -8.95 35.13 -16.90
CA GLY A 102 -9.45 36.35 -16.29
C GLY A 102 -9.05 36.40 -14.81
N PRO A 103 -9.53 37.40 -14.04
CA PRO A 103 -9.13 37.57 -12.63
C PRO A 103 -9.44 36.36 -11.75
N ASP A 104 -10.65 35.82 -11.85
CA ASP A 104 -11.11 34.69 -11.02
C ASP A 104 -11.67 33.53 -11.86
N TRP A 105 -11.34 33.48 -13.14
CA TRP A 105 -11.82 32.42 -14.02
C TRP A 105 -10.78 32.07 -15.08
N ILE A 106 -10.84 30.83 -15.54
CA ILE A 106 -10.08 30.35 -16.68
C ILE A 106 -11.02 29.60 -17.61
N GLU A 107 -10.74 29.65 -18.90
CA GLU A 107 -11.49 28.95 -19.93
C GLU A 107 -10.58 27.92 -20.59
N LEU A 108 -11.02 26.67 -20.60
CA LEU A 108 -10.28 25.56 -21.19
C LEU A 108 -10.47 25.53 -22.71
N GLU A 109 -9.46 25.07 -23.44
CA GLU A 109 -9.57 24.76 -24.88
C GLU A 109 -10.65 23.69 -25.09
N GLU A 110 -10.58 22.63 -24.29
CA GLU A 110 -11.52 21.52 -24.22
C GLU A 110 -11.56 20.98 -22.78
N MET A 111 -12.75 20.64 -22.29
CA MET A 111 -12.93 19.97 -21.00
C MET A 111 -12.84 18.45 -21.18
N LEU A 112 -11.65 17.89 -20.93
CA LEU A 112 -11.35 16.47 -21.11
C LEU A 112 -11.82 15.60 -19.94
N THR A 113 -12.00 16.20 -18.77
CA THR A 113 -12.57 15.55 -17.58
C THR A 113 -13.72 16.40 -17.05
N PRO A 114 -14.88 15.81 -16.69
CA PRO A 114 -15.97 16.55 -16.05
C PRO A 114 -15.55 17.29 -14.78
N LEU A 115 -15.84 18.58 -14.74
CA LEU A 115 -15.62 19.47 -13.59
C LEU A 115 -16.95 19.99 -13.07
N HIS A 116 -17.08 20.07 -11.74
CA HIS A 116 -18.25 20.57 -11.04
C HIS A 116 -17.85 21.60 -9.98
N PRO A 117 -18.77 22.50 -9.58
CA PRO A 117 -18.58 23.35 -8.42
C PRO A 117 -18.20 22.53 -7.18
N GLY A 118 -17.19 22.98 -6.45
CA GLY A 118 -16.62 22.29 -5.29
C GLY A 118 -15.49 21.30 -5.62
N ASP A 119 -15.23 20.99 -6.88
CA ASP A 119 -14.03 20.23 -7.26
C ASP A 119 -12.76 21.04 -6.99
N GLY A 120 -11.68 20.38 -6.58
CA GLY A 120 -10.38 21.01 -6.47
C GLY A 120 -9.56 20.80 -7.73
N VAL A 121 -8.89 21.85 -8.19
CA VAL A 121 -8.00 21.80 -9.34
C VAL A 121 -6.65 22.42 -9.03
N VAL A 122 -5.65 22.06 -9.83
CA VAL A 122 -4.31 22.66 -9.81
C VAL A 122 -3.91 23.01 -11.24
N ILE A 123 -3.16 24.10 -11.38
CA ILE A 123 -2.69 24.64 -12.64
C ILE A 123 -1.17 24.42 -12.73
N ASP A 124 -0.79 23.53 -13.63
CA ASP A 124 0.59 23.12 -13.91
C ASP A 124 1.17 23.96 -15.05
N ARG A 125 2.06 24.88 -14.68
CA ARG A 125 2.76 25.82 -15.58
C ARG A 125 4.03 25.24 -16.21
N GLY A 126 4.36 23.98 -15.93
CA GLY A 126 5.58 23.33 -16.39
C GLY A 126 6.86 23.80 -15.68
N SER A 127 6.73 24.47 -14.53
CA SER A 127 7.81 25.02 -13.71
C SER A 127 7.79 24.46 -12.28
N ASN A 128 8.41 25.15 -11.32
CA ASN A 128 8.42 24.79 -9.89
C ASN A 128 7.03 24.34 -9.37
N THR A 129 6.99 23.15 -8.75
CA THR A 129 5.79 22.48 -8.23
C THR A 129 5.51 22.74 -6.74
N GLU A 130 6.24 23.64 -6.08
CA GLU A 130 6.00 23.96 -4.67
C GLU A 130 4.81 24.89 -4.45
N ASN A 131 4.65 25.90 -5.32
CA ASN A 131 3.61 26.94 -5.19
C ASN A 131 2.75 27.02 -6.46
N GLU A 132 2.02 25.94 -6.74
CA GLU A 132 1.16 25.90 -7.92
C GLU A 132 -0.20 26.58 -7.64
N PRO A 133 -0.69 27.43 -8.56
CA PRO A 133 -1.99 28.03 -8.43
C PRO A 133 -3.10 26.99 -8.63
N GLY A 134 -4.27 27.28 -8.08
CA GLY A 134 -5.41 26.37 -8.09
C GLY A 134 -6.28 26.58 -6.87
N GLY A 135 -7.23 25.68 -6.67
CA GLY A 135 -8.18 25.78 -5.58
C GLY A 135 -9.49 25.09 -5.91
N PHE A 136 -10.49 25.33 -5.09
CA PHE A 136 -11.83 24.82 -5.30
C PHE A 136 -12.59 25.68 -6.31
N LEU A 137 -13.29 25.02 -7.22
CA LEU A 137 -14.13 25.66 -8.21
C LEU A 137 -15.39 26.22 -7.55
N PHE A 138 -15.70 27.47 -7.85
CA PHE A 138 -16.93 28.14 -7.45
C PHE A 138 -18.05 27.91 -8.48
N GLY A 139 -17.72 27.92 -9.77
CA GLY A 139 -18.68 27.74 -10.86
C GLY A 139 -18.07 27.08 -12.08
N VAL A 140 -18.91 26.42 -12.87
CA VAL A 140 -18.54 25.77 -14.14
C VAL A 140 -19.63 26.07 -15.16
N HIS A 141 -19.25 26.67 -16.30
CA HIS A 141 -20.16 27.06 -17.38
C HIS A 141 -19.51 26.75 -18.73
N GLY A 142 -19.90 25.63 -19.37
CA GLY A 142 -19.20 25.12 -20.55
C GLY A 142 -17.74 24.83 -20.21
N ASN A 143 -16.80 25.33 -21.03
CA ASN A 143 -15.36 25.19 -20.77
C ASN A 143 -14.80 26.21 -19.78
N ARG A 144 -15.62 27.15 -19.28
CA ARG A 144 -15.18 28.17 -18.31
C ARG A 144 -15.39 27.67 -16.89
N ILE A 145 -14.34 27.75 -16.09
CA ILE A 145 -14.36 27.45 -14.66
C ILE A 145 -13.97 28.71 -13.87
N SER A 146 -14.66 28.96 -12.78
CA SER A 146 -14.44 30.12 -11.91
C SER A 146 -14.04 29.70 -10.50
N PHE A 147 -13.27 30.55 -9.86
CA PHE A 147 -12.83 30.46 -8.48
C PHE A 147 -13.58 31.50 -7.65
N ARG A 148 -13.55 31.35 -6.33
CA ARG A 148 -14.05 32.41 -5.44
C ARG A 148 -13.20 33.68 -5.63
N HIS A 149 -13.83 34.84 -5.60
CA HIS A 149 -13.17 36.12 -5.78
C HIS A 149 -11.90 36.26 -4.91
N GLY A 150 -10.77 36.59 -5.55
CA GLY A 150 -9.46 36.76 -4.92
C GLY A 150 -8.72 35.47 -4.57
N SER A 151 -9.26 34.29 -4.93
CA SER A 151 -8.62 32.99 -4.63
C SER A 151 -7.53 32.62 -5.63
N LEU A 152 -7.59 33.18 -6.84
CA LEU A 152 -6.56 33.00 -7.86
C LEU A 152 -5.63 34.22 -7.84
N PRO A 153 -4.33 34.06 -7.56
CA PRO A 153 -3.43 35.21 -7.53
C PRO A 153 -3.34 35.88 -8.91
N PRO A 154 -3.20 37.23 -8.99
CA PRO A 154 -3.03 37.93 -10.27
C PRO A 154 -1.83 37.39 -11.05
N HIS A 155 -1.96 37.30 -12.38
CA HIS A 155 -0.91 36.80 -13.29
C HIS A 155 -0.38 35.39 -12.97
N SER A 156 -1.13 34.60 -12.19
CA SER A 156 -0.74 33.23 -11.84
C SER A 156 -1.09 32.20 -12.93
N THR A 157 -1.81 32.60 -13.97
CA THR A 157 -2.26 31.72 -15.06
C THR A 157 -2.05 32.36 -16.42
N ARG A 158 -1.78 31.54 -17.45
CA ARG A 158 -1.66 31.96 -18.85
C ARG A 158 -2.24 30.90 -19.80
N PRO A 159 -2.61 31.28 -21.03
CA PRO A 159 -2.92 30.32 -22.07
C PRO A 159 -1.80 29.27 -22.26
N GLY A 160 -2.18 28.02 -22.49
CA GLY A 160 -1.30 26.86 -22.62
C GLY A 160 -0.94 26.16 -21.29
N ASP A 161 -1.21 26.76 -20.13
CA ASP A 161 -1.06 26.09 -18.84
C ASP A 161 -2.04 24.91 -18.73
N ARG A 162 -1.67 23.89 -17.95
CA ARG A 162 -2.43 22.62 -17.85
C ARG A 162 -3.22 22.55 -16.55
N VAL A 163 -4.47 22.09 -16.63
CA VAL A 163 -5.35 21.97 -15.46
C VAL A 163 -5.55 20.50 -15.13
N TRP A 164 -5.39 20.15 -13.86
CA TRP A 164 -5.61 18.80 -13.34
C TRP A 164 -6.64 18.83 -12.21
N LYS A 165 -7.55 17.86 -12.21
CA LYS A 165 -8.49 17.66 -11.09
C LYS A 165 -7.75 16.99 -9.94
N THR A 166 -7.76 17.59 -8.75
CA THR A 166 -7.03 17.09 -7.56
C THR A 166 -7.94 16.65 -6.42
N LYS A 167 -9.17 17.18 -6.39
CA LYS A 167 -10.21 16.82 -5.42
C LYS A 167 -11.57 16.66 -6.09
N ASP A 168 -12.31 15.66 -5.63
CA ASP A 168 -13.70 15.39 -5.98
C ASP A 168 -14.46 15.00 -4.70
N PRO A 169 -15.08 15.96 -4.00
CA PRO A 169 -15.78 15.70 -2.76
C PRO A 169 -16.96 14.73 -2.91
N GLN A 170 -17.57 14.64 -4.10
CA GLN A 170 -18.67 13.72 -4.36
C GLN A 170 -18.18 12.27 -4.41
N LEU A 171 -17.07 12.02 -5.11
CA LEU A 171 -16.42 10.71 -5.11
C LEU A 171 -15.91 10.34 -3.72
N GLU A 172 -15.28 11.27 -2.99
CA GLU A 172 -14.84 11.03 -1.60
C GLU A 172 -16.02 10.62 -0.70
N LYS A 173 -17.18 11.27 -0.85
CA LYS A 173 -18.41 10.90 -0.13
C LYS A 173 -18.93 9.51 -0.54
N GLN A 174 -18.89 9.16 -1.83
CA GLN A 174 -19.30 7.85 -2.34
C GLN A 174 -18.40 6.74 -1.79
N LEU A 175 -17.07 6.89 -1.88
CA LEU A 175 -16.10 5.92 -1.36
C LEU A 175 -16.23 5.73 0.16
N LYS A 176 -16.47 6.82 0.89
CA LYS A 176 -16.76 6.74 2.33
C LYS A 176 -18.06 5.98 2.60
N ALA A 177 -19.11 6.19 1.79
CA ALA A 177 -20.37 5.46 1.92
C ALA A 177 -20.21 3.97 1.56
N GLU A 178 -19.46 3.62 0.52
CA GLU A 178 -19.14 2.23 0.16
C GLU A 178 -18.44 1.52 1.31
N ARG A 179 -17.39 2.13 1.86
CA ARG A 179 -16.68 1.61 3.05
C ARG A 179 -17.59 1.50 4.28
N SER A 180 -18.61 2.35 4.40
CA SER A 180 -19.58 2.28 5.50
C SER A 180 -20.69 1.24 5.26
N LYS A 181 -20.92 0.85 3.99
CA LYS A 181 -21.86 -0.23 3.61
C LYS A 181 -21.24 -1.61 3.82
N GLU A 182 -19.91 -1.72 3.80
CA GLU A 182 -19.17 -2.80 4.45
C GLU A 182 -19.28 -2.67 5.99
N ALA A 183 -20.51 -2.62 6.50
CA ALA A 183 -20.78 -3.03 7.85
C ALA A 183 -20.25 -4.46 8.01
N PRO A 184 -19.71 -4.85 9.18
CA PRO A 184 -19.30 -6.21 9.40
C PRO A 184 -20.44 -7.15 8.99
N ALA A 185 -20.13 -8.13 8.12
CA ALA A 185 -21.11 -9.00 7.49
C ALA A 185 -22.01 -9.73 8.51
N GLU A 186 -21.53 -9.83 9.76
CA GLU A 186 -22.29 -10.22 10.94
C GLU A 186 -22.08 -9.19 12.05
N THR A 187 -23.17 -8.71 12.64
CA THR A 187 -23.13 -7.88 13.86
C THR A 187 -23.61 -8.71 15.04
N SER A 188 -23.05 -8.49 16.22
CA SER A 188 -23.46 -9.16 17.46
C SER A 188 -24.47 -8.30 18.24
N PRO A 189 -25.42 -8.92 18.98
CA PRO A 189 -26.36 -8.16 19.79
C PRO A 189 -25.64 -7.51 20.98
N LEU A 190 -25.90 -6.22 21.18
CA LEU A 190 -25.47 -5.44 22.34
C LEU A 190 -26.68 -5.25 23.25
N HIS A 191 -26.72 -6.01 24.34
CA HIS A 191 -27.77 -5.91 25.35
C HIS A 191 -27.41 -4.80 26.34
N LEU A 192 -28.32 -3.88 26.60
CA LEU A 192 -28.11 -2.71 27.46
C LEU A 192 -29.05 -2.75 28.67
N LYS A 193 -28.50 -2.51 29.85
CA LYS A 193 -29.26 -2.22 31.07
C LYS A 193 -28.92 -0.82 31.54
N ILE A 194 -29.95 0.01 31.67
CA ILE A 194 -29.84 1.41 32.08
C ILE A 194 -30.50 1.56 33.43
N SER A 195 -29.80 2.15 34.39
CA SER A 195 -30.32 2.39 35.73
C SER A 195 -29.88 3.74 36.29
N GLY A 196 -30.74 4.38 37.08
CA GLY A 196 -30.38 5.64 37.74
C GLY A 196 -31.55 6.31 38.47
N LEU A 197 -31.19 7.18 39.42
CA LEU A 197 -32.12 7.98 40.22
C LEU A 197 -31.90 9.47 39.96
N ALA A 198 -32.93 10.30 40.16
CA ALA A 198 -32.75 11.75 40.09
C ALA A 198 -31.69 12.22 41.09
N GLY A 199 -30.81 13.12 40.66
CA GLY A 199 -29.67 13.61 41.44
C GLY A 199 -28.43 12.72 41.38
N GLN A 200 -28.48 11.54 40.74
CA GLN A 200 -27.34 10.64 40.59
C GLN A 200 -26.95 10.47 39.11
N PRO A 201 -25.68 10.17 38.79
CA PRO A 201 -25.28 9.78 37.45
C PRO A 201 -26.06 8.56 36.94
N ILE A 202 -26.44 8.56 35.67
CA ILE A 202 -27.02 7.36 35.03
C ILE A 202 -25.91 6.32 34.85
N GLN A 203 -26.25 5.05 35.03
CA GLN A 203 -25.38 3.93 34.71
C GLN A 203 -25.91 3.19 33.48
N ILE A 204 -25.01 2.89 32.55
CA ILE A 204 -25.27 2.04 31.39
C ILE A 204 -24.34 0.85 31.47
N HIS A 205 -24.91 -0.32 31.71
CA HIS A 205 -24.24 -1.60 31.61
C HIS A 205 -24.55 -2.23 30.25
N ALA A 206 -23.54 -2.76 29.59
CA ALA A 206 -23.67 -3.36 28.29
C ALA A 206 -22.97 -4.70 28.19
N VAL A 207 -23.60 -5.64 27.50
CA VAL A 207 -23.10 -7.00 27.27
C VAL A 207 -23.15 -7.32 25.78
N ALA A 208 -22.03 -7.80 25.24
CA ALA A 208 -21.93 -8.33 23.88
C ALA A 208 -21.17 -9.66 23.90
N GLY A 209 -21.89 -10.78 23.79
CA GLY A 209 -21.31 -12.11 23.92
C GLY A 209 -20.67 -12.33 25.29
N LYS A 210 -19.34 -12.52 25.34
CA LYS A 210 -18.55 -12.70 26.58
C LYS A 210 -17.97 -11.39 27.14
N GLN A 211 -18.24 -10.26 26.50
CA GLN A 211 -17.68 -8.97 26.87
C GLN A 211 -18.74 -8.12 27.57
N GLU A 212 -18.33 -7.41 28.60
CA GLU A 212 -19.19 -6.48 29.33
C GLU A 212 -18.45 -5.16 29.64
N ALA A 213 -19.22 -4.08 29.71
CA ALA A 213 -18.72 -2.77 30.11
C ALA A 213 -19.80 -1.97 30.84
N THR A 214 -19.42 -1.27 31.90
CA THR A 214 -20.31 -0.35 32.63
C THR A 214 -19.73 1.05 32.60
N LEU A 215 -20.57 2.04 32.28
CA LEU A 215 -20.23 3.46 32.29
C LEU A 215 -21.24 4.27 33.09
N SER A 216 -20.75 5.35 33.69
CA SER A 216 -21.57 6.36 34.36
C SER A 216 -21.51 7.69 33.58
N SER A 217 -22.61 8.45 33.57
CA SER A 217 -22.58 9.83 33.06
C SER A 217 -21.65 10.71 33.89
N ALA A 218 -21.11 11.76 33.26
CA ALA A 218 -20.32 12.78 33.94
C ALA A 218 -21.21 13.75 34.73
N ILE A 219 -22.50 13.80 34.42
CA ILE A 219 -23.49 14.68 35.03
C ILE A 219 -24.62 13.86 35.66
N PRO A 220 -25.22 14.33 36.76
CA PRO A 220 -26.36 13.66 37.38
C PRO A 220 -27.63 13.77 36.52
N LEU A 221 -28.52 12.80 36.66
CA LEU A 221 -29.89 12.85 36.13
C LEU A 221 -30.65 13.98 36.81
N ALA A 222 -31.23 14.88 36.02
CA ALA A 222 -32.11 15.92 36.56
C ALA A 222 -33.56 15.41 36.60
N ALA A 223 -34.35 15.84 37.60
CA ALA A 223 -35.78 15.54 37.63
C ALA A 223 -36.49 16.22 36.45
N ALA A 224 -37.24 15.45 35.67
CA ALA A 224 -37.96 15.96 34.51
C ALA A 224 -39.40 16.34 34.88
N ARG A 225 -39.78 17.59 34.59
CA ARG A 225 -41.18 18.05 34.65
C ARG A 225 -41.83 18.09 33.26
N ASN A 226 -41.05 18.41 32.23
CA ASN A 226 -41.45 18.39 30.82
C ASN A 226 -40.41 17.55 30.05
N GLN A 227 -40.87 16.63 29.19
CA GLN A 227 -40.03 15.75 28.35
C GLN A 227 -39.05 14.84 29.13
N PRO A 228 -39.57 13.89 29.92
CA PRO A 228 -38.73 12.85 30.53
C PRO A 228 -38.07 11.98 29.46
N VAL A 229 -36.93 11.39 29.80
CA VAL A 229 -36.30 10.34 28.98
C VAL A 229 -37.26 9.15 28.91
N THR A 230 -37.68 8.82 27.69
CA THR A 230 -38.53 7.67 27.42
C THR A 230 -37.71 6.48 26.93
N LEU A 231 -38.27 5.27 27.08
CA LEU A 231 -37.68 4.05 26.51
C LEU A 231 -37.45 4.20 25.00
N GLU A 232 -38.38 4.81 24.28
CA GLU A 232 -38.29 5.07 22.84
C GLU A 232 -37.12 6.01 22.50
N SER A 233 -36.95 7.09 23.26
CA SER A 233 -35.84 8.03 23.07
C SER A 233 -34.48 7.38 23.36
N LEU A 234 -34.39 6.56 24.41
CA LEU A 234 -33.19 5.78 24.71
C LEU A 234 -32.90 4.79 23.59
N ARG A 235 -33.91 4.08 23.10
CA ARG A 235 -33.76 3.12 22.00
C ARG A 235 -33.31 3.81 20.71
N ASP A 236 -33.88 4.97 20.36
CA ASP A 236 -33.48 5.74 19.17
C ASP A 236 -32.03 6.24 19.27
N GLN A 237 -31.61 6.74 20.43
CA GLN A 237 -30.24 7.25 20.58
C GLN A 237 -29.19 6.14 20.68
N LEU A 238 -29.51 5.04 21.36
CA LEU A 238 -28.58 3.94 21.62
C LEU A 238 -28.50 2.92 20.47
N SER A 239 -29.52 2.84 19.61
CA SER A 239 -29.50 1.97 18.42
C SER A 239 -28.63 2.50 17.27
N ARG A 240 -28.13 3.73 17.36
CA ARG A 240 -27.25 4.36 16.36
C ARG A 240 -25.84 3.79 16.39
N LEU A 241 -25.71 2.50 16.09
CA LEU A 241 -24.48 1.69 16.15
C LEU A 241 -23.88 1.41 14.75
N GLY A 242 -24.27 2.17 13.73
CA GLY A 242 -23.76 2.00 12.36
C GLY A 242 -22.23 2.11 12.28
N GLY A 243 -21.62 1.20 11.51
CA GLY A 243 -20.15 1.10 11.37
C GLY A 243 -19.45 0.43 12.55
N THR A 244 -20.18 -0.20 13.47
CA THR A 244 -19.64 -0.96 14.61
C THR A 244 -19.97 -2.45 14.44
N PRO A 245 -19.28 -3.38 15.14
CA PRO A 245 -19.59 -4.81 15.12
C PRO A 245 -20.86 -5.18 15.91
N PHE A 246 -21.69 -4.20 16.28
CA PHE A 246 -22.84 -4.38 17.16
C PHE A 246 -24.15 -3.87 16.55
N HIS A 247 -25.24 -4.57 16.84
CA HIS A 247 -26.61 -4.05 16.71
C HIS A 247 -27.28 -4.04 18.08
N LEU A 248 -28.28 -3.18 18.29
CA LEU A 248 -28.96 -3.10 19.59
C LEU A 248 -29.81 -4.35 19.82
N GLY A 249 -29.49 -5.11 20.86
CA GLY A 249 -30.28 -6.23 21.35
C GLY A 249 -31.37 -5.78 22.32
N ASP A 250 -31.45 -6.45 23.47
CA ASP A 250 -32.40 -6.09 24.52
C ASP A 250 -32.01 -4.78 25.21
N LEU A 251 -33.01 -3.98 25.56
CA LEU A 251 -32.84 -2.74 26.29
C LEU A 251 -33.73 -2.78 27.54
N ALA A 252 -33.10 -2.95 28.70
CA ALA A 252 -33.75 -2.85 30.00
C ALA A 252 -33.51 -1.46 30.60
N VAL A 253 -34.58 -0.82 31.10
CA VAL A 253 -34.51 0.52 31.68
C VAL A 253 -35.16 0.51 33.06
N ASP A 254 -34.38 0.90 34.06
CA ASP A 254 -34.77 1.03 35.46
C ASP A 254 -34.56 2.49 35.92
N LEU A 255 -35.54 3.32 35.59
CA LEU A 255 -35.58 4.74 35.93
C LEU A 255 -36.91 5.00 36.66
N PRO A 256 -36.97 4.81 37.99
CA PRO A 256 -38.23 4.84 38.75
C PRO A 256 -38.85 6.23 38.88
N GLN A 257 -38.12 7.28 38.49
CA GLN A 257 -38.57 8.67 38.50
C GLN A 257 -38.44 9.28 37.10
N PRO A 258 -39.31 10.22 36.71
CA PRO A 258 -39.14 10.96 35.46
C PRO A 258 -37.87 11.81 35.54
N VAL A 259 -36.89 11.48 34.69
CA VAL A 259 -35.57 12.12 34.65
C VAL A 259 -35.24 12.64 33.26
N ILE A 260 -34.36 13.63 33.16
CA ILE A 260 -33.83 14.18 31.91
C ILE A 260 -32.30 14.06 31.89
N LEU A 261 -31.76 13.69 30.72
CA LEU A 261 -30.34 13.68 30.44
C LEU A 261 -30.09 14.28 29.05
N PRO A 262 -29.10 15.17 28.88
CA PRO A 262 -28.72 15.70 27.58
C PRO A 262 -28.39 14.59 26.57
N VAL A 263 -28.93 14.72 25.36
CA VAL A 263 -28.68 13.80 24.24
C VAL A 263 -27.19 13.71 23.88
N SER A 264 -26.43 14.80 24.07
CA SER A 264 -24.99 14.83 23.90
C SER A 264 -24.26 13.87 24.85
N GLU A 265 -24.74 13.73 26.08
CA GLU A 265 -24.17 12.84 27.09
C GLU A 265 -24.51 11.38 26.80
N LEU A 266 -25.75 11.08 26.38
CA LEU A 266 -26.11 9.75 25.87
C LEU A 266 -25.24 9.33 24.68
N ASN A 267 -25.00 10.25 23.74
CA ASN A 267 -24.13 10.01 22.60
C ASN A 267 -22.66 9.85 22.97
N ARG A 268 -22.19 10.50 24.05
CA ARG A 268 -20.85 10.29 24.60
C ARG A 268 -20.72 8.89 25.18
N LEU A 269 -21.64 8.50 26.07
CA LEU A 269 -21.67 7.18 26.71
C LEU A 269 -21.74 6.05 25.68
N ARG A 270 -22.63 6.15 24.69
CA ARG A 270 -22.72 5.17 23.60
C ARG A 270 -21.39 4.99 22.87
N ARG A 271 -20.74 6.09 22.47
CA ARG A 271 -19.46 6.04 21.74
C ARG A 271 -18.35 5.41 22.56
N GLU A 272 -18.25 5.78 23.84
CA GLU A 272 -17.23 5.25 24.74
C GLU A 272 -17.45 3.75 25.01
N LEU A 273 -18.71 3.34 25.20
CA LEU A 273 -19.07 1.94 25.45
C LEU A 273 -18.73 1.06 24.24
N VAL A 274 -19.10 1.50 23.03
CA VAL A 274 -18.72 0.83 21.78
C VAL A 274 -17.20 0.74 21.64
N ALA A 275 -16.46 1.81 21.95
CA ALA A 275 -15.01 1.81 21.81
C ALA A 275 -14.34 0.78 22.75
N ARG A 276 -14.78 0.70 24.01
CA ARG A 276 -14.27 -0.28 24.99
C ARG A 276 -14.54 -1.72 24.58
N LEU A 277 -15.75 -2.00 24.10
CA LEU A 277 -16.12 -3.35 23.65
C LEU A 277 -15.43 -3.70 22.33
N SER A 278 -15.34 -2.77 21.37
CA SER A 278 -14.72 -3.01 20.06
C SER A 278 -13.21 -3.28 20.15
N ALA A 279 -12.49 -2.60 21.06
CA ALA A 279 -11.05 -2.85 21.28
C ALA A 279 -10.77 -4.30 21.70
N THR A 280 -11.71 -4.90 22.44
CA THR A 280 -11.63 -6.28 22.91
C THR A 280 -12.13 -7.27 21.84
N ALA A 281 -13.14 -6.88 21.04
CA ALA A 281 -13.70 -7.69 19.96
C ALA A 281 -12.75 -7.87 18.76
N LEU A 282 -11.91 -6.89 18.44
CA LEU A 282 -10.89 -6.99 17.38
C LEU A 282 -9.85 -8.10 17.65
N LEU A 283 -9.66 -8.50 18.91
CA LEU A 283 -8.79 -9.63 19.28
C LEU A 283 -9.48 -10.99 19.09
N SER A 284 -10.80 -11.02 18.92
CA SER A 284 -11.62 -12.24 18.86
C SER A 284 -12.28 -12.48 17.50
N HIS A 285 -12.27 -11.50 16.59
CA HIS A 285 -12.84 -11.64 15.26
C HIS A 285 -11.89 -12.43 14.34
N ASN A 286 -12.12 -13.73 14.27
CA ASN A 286 -11.70 -14.56 13.15
C ASN A 286 -12.78 -14.43 12.06
N PRO A 287 -12.50 -13.83 10.88
CA PRO A 287 -13.47 -13.72 9.81
C PRO A 287 -13.89 -15.12 9.34
N GLY A 288 -15.20 -15.36 9.27
CA GLY A 288 -15.76 -16.61 8.78
C GLY A 288 -15.30 -16.96 7.36
N ASN A 289 -15.13 -18.26 7.12
CA ASN A 289 -14.91 -18.90 5.81
C ASN A 289 -13.67 -18.51 5.00
N VAL A 290 -12.57 -18.12 5.65
CA VAL A 290 -11.25 -18.53 5.12
C VAL A 290 -11.02 -19.91 5.71
N GLY A 291 -10.88 -20.95 4.88
CA GLY A 291 -10.69 -22.32 5.34
C GLY A 291 -9.73 -22.35 6.52
N GLN A 292 -10.24 -22.71 7.71
CA GLN A 292 -9.42 -22.77 8.90
C GLN A 292 -8.38 -23.85 8.64
N SER A 293 -7.14 -23.43 8.34
CA SER A 293 -6.03 -24.36 8.36
C SER A 293 -5.99 -24.94 9.77
N ALA A 294 -6.08 -26.27 9.90
CA ALA A 294 -6.12 -26.99 11.17
C ALA A 294 -4.85 -26.81 12.03
N GLY A 295 -3.90 -25.99 11.57
CA GLY A 295 -2.69 -25.59 12.25
C GLY A 295 -1.90 -24.59 11.40
N PRO A 296 -0.70 -24.19 11.85
CA PRO A 296 0.19 -23.36 11.05
C PRO A 296 0.53 -24.10 9.74
N ALA A 297 0.22 -23.50 8.59
CA ALA A 297 0.52 -24.08 7.28
C ALA A 297 2.03 -24.07 6.98
N LEU A 298 2.77 -23.13 7.59
CA LEU A 298 4.20 -22.94 7.36
C LEU A 298 5.03 -24.22 7.62
N PRO A 299 4.91 -24.92 8.76
CA PRO A 299 5.55 -26.23 8.99
C PRO A 299 5.24 -27.29 7.91
N GLN A 300 4.00 -27.35 7.42
CA GLN A 300 3.59 -28.34 6.41
C GLN A 300 4.19 -28.00 5.04
N LEU A 301 4.11 -26.74 4.63
CA LEU A 301 4.72 -26.24 3.40
C LEU A 301 6.25 -26.42 3.43
N LEU A 302 6.87 -26.08 4.56
CA LEU A 302 8.29 -26.31 4.79
C LEU A 302 8.65 -27.79 4.86
N ALA A 303 7.76 -28.71 5.28
CA ALA A 303 8.10 -30.14 5.35
C ALA A 303 8.50 -30.73 3.97
N SER A 304 7.94 -30.20 2.88
CA SER A 304 8.30 -30.60 1.51
C SER A 304 9.65 -30.02 1.03
N ILE A 305 10.06 -28.89 1.61
CA ILE A 305 11.30 -28.14 1.28
C ILE A 305 12.39 -28.45 2.33
N ALA A 306 12.00 -29.03 3.46
CA ALA A 306 12.85 -29.29 4.59
C ALA A 306 13.98 -30.20 4.12
N PRO A 307 15.24 -29.82 4.39
CA PRO A 307 16.38 -30.57 3.92
C PRO A 307 16.23 -32.03 4.35
N ASN A 308 16.35 -32.93 3.38
CA ASN A 308 16.71 -34.33 3.59
C ASN A 308 17.71 -34.37 4.77
N PRO A 309 17.53 -35.20 5.82
CA PRO A 309 18.31 -35.13 7.07
C PRO A 309 19.84 -35.11 6.91
N MET A 310 20.38 -35.45 5.73
CA MET A 310 21.77 -35.18 5.34
C MET A 310 22.20 -33.69 5.40
N PHE A 311 21.30 -32.73 5.20
CA PHE A 311 21.62 -31.30 5.19
C PHE A 311 21.31 -30.58 6.50
N ARG A 312 20.94 -31.32 7.56
CA ARG A 312 21.08 -30.82 8.93
C ARG A 312 22.58 -30.80 9.28
N HIS A 313 23.32 -29.87 8.69
CA HIS A 313 24.44 -29.30 9.42
C HIS A 313 23.83 -28.52 10.58
N SER A 314 23.67 -29.24 11.68
CA SER A 314 23.35 -28.78 13.02
C SER A 314 23.90 -27.38 13.24
N ALA A 315 23.01 -26.44 13.60
CA ALA A 315 23.43 -25.19 14.22
C ALA A 315 24.28 -25.45 15.48
N GLU A 316 24.17 -26.64 16.08
CA GLU A 316 24.99 -27.16 17.18
C GLU A 316 26.38 -27.67 16.74
N SER A 317 26.62 -27.86 15.44
CA SER A 317 27.96 -28.17 14.88
C SER A 317 28.45 -27.07 13.94
N ARG A 318 28.16 -25.81 14.28
CA ARG A 318 29.10 -24.74 13.93
C ARG A 318 30.39 -25.02 14.68
N ASN A 319 31.17 -25.98 14.20
CA ASN A 319 32.60 -26.00 14.43
C ASN A 319 33.04 -24.60 14.03
N VAL A 320 33.42 -23.79 15.03
CA VAL A 320 34.23 -22.60 14.79
C VAL A 320 35.34 -23.10 13.89
N ALA A 321 35.40 -22.57 12.66
CA ALA A 321 36.36 -23.04 11.68
C ALA A 321 37.73 -23.09 12.36
N SER A 322 38.47 -24.18 12.19
CA SER A 322 39.80 -24.34 12.81
C SER A 322 40.78 -23.24 12.38
N GLU A 323 40.41 -22.48 11.35
CA GLU A 323 41.19 -21.40 10.74
C GLU A 323 40.25 -20.25 10.34
N THR A 324 40.62 -19.03 10.73
CA THR A 324 39.93 -17.80 10.33
C THR A 324 40.39 -17.42 8.92
N LYS A 325 39.44 -17.31 7.98
CA LYS A 325 39.72 -16.84 6.62
C LYS A 325 39.31 -15.39 6.42
N PHE A 326 40.09 -14.66 5.64
CA PHE A 326 39.89 -13.26 5.29
C PHE A 326 39.64 -13.10 3.80
N SER A 327 38.42 -12.73 3.42
CA SER A 327 38.03 -12.45 2.05
C SER A 327 37.69 -10.97 1.88
N VAL A 328 38.12 -10.35 0.78
CA VAL A 328 37.90 -8.91 0.55
C VAL A 328 37.18 -8.66 -0.77
N LEU A 329 36.19 -7.76 -0.74
CA LEU A 329 35.47 -7.30 -1.93
C LEU A 329 36.05 -5.97 -2.44
N CYS A 330 36.52 -5.99 -3.69
CA CYS A 330 37.13 -4.87 -4.38
C CYS A 330 36.19 -4.32 -5.46
N ARG A 331 35.95 -3.01 -5.44
CA ARG A 331 35.10 -2.31 -6.42
C ARG A 331 35.87 -1.69 -7.58
N ASN A 332 37.19 -1.72 -7.54
CA ASN A 332 38.04 -1.34 -8.66
C ASN A 332 39.38 -2.10 -8.66
N PRO A 333 40.10 -2.13 -9.81
CA PRO A 333 41.40 -2.79 -9.93
C PRO A 333 42.50 -2.24 -9.01
N ALA A 334 42.46 -0.95 -8.65
CA ALA A 334 43.47 -0.37 -7.77
C ALA A 334 43.38 -0.94 -6.35
N GLN A 335 42.16 -1.17 -5.85
CA GLN A 335 41.92 -1.85 -4.58
C GLN A 335 42.46 -3.29 -4.61
N ALA A 336 42.16 -4.04 -5.68
CA ALA A 336 42.65 -5.42 -5.81
C ALA A 336 44.19 -5.49 -5.85
N LYS A 337 44.83 -4.57 -6.59
CA LYS A 337 46.30 -4.46 -6.67
C LYS A 337 46.93 -4.12 -5.31
N ALA A 338 46.33 -3.20 -4.57
CA ALA A 338 46.82 -2.79 -3.26
C ALA A 338 46.78 -3.91 -2.21
N LEU A 339 45.90 -4.89 -2.38
CA LEU A 339 45.74 -6.03 -1.46
C LEU A 339 46.62 -7.23 -1.79
N LEU A 340 47.33 -7.22 -2.93
CA LEU A 340 48.23 -8.33 -3.29
C LEU A 340 49.31 -8.59 -2.22
N PRO A 341 49.97 -7.58 -1.62
CA PRO A 341 50.96 -7.81 -0.58
C PRO A 341 50.38 -8.40 0.71
N GLU A 342 49.12 -8.09 1.01
CA GLU A 342 48.42 -8.56 2.22
C GLU A 342 47.94 -10.01 2.11
N ASN A 343 47.99 -10.59 0.91
CA ASN A 343 47.69 -11.99 0.62
C ASN A 343 46.39 -12.53 1.28
N PRO A 344 45.22 -11.90 1.04
CA PRO A 344 43.94 -12.41 1.54
C PRO A 344 43.63 -13.81 0.98
N ASP A 345 42.81 -14.58 1.70
CA ASP A 345 42.40 -15.92 1.27
C ASP A 345 41.55 -15.93 0.00
N LEU A 346 40.87 -14.81 -0.30
CA LEU A 346 40.00 -14.66 -1.45
C LEU A 346 39.76 -13.19 -1.80
N LEU A 347 39.77 -12.88 -3.09
CA LEU A 347 39.33 -11.58 -3.62
C LEU A 347 38.01 -11.72 -4.39
N TYR A 348 37.01 -10.95 -3.99
CA TYR A 348 35.82 -10.70 -4.81
C TYR A 348 36.03 -9.43 -5.65
N LEU A 349 35.80 -9.49 -6.96
CA LEU A 349 35.82 -8.29 -7.81
C LEU A 349 34.39 -7.91 -8.22
N ASP A 350 33.99 -6.68 -7.87
CA ASP A 350 32.65 -6.11 -8.11
C ASP A 350 32.79 -4.78 -8.86
N PHE A 351 33.07 -4.86 -10.15
CA PHE A 351 33.34 -3.69 -10.99
C PHE A 351 32.09 -3.25 -11.74
N GLU A 352 31.88 -1.93 -11.83
CA GLU A 352 30.82 -1.36 -12.67
C GLU A 352 31.06 -1.63 -14.17
N ASP A 353 32.33 -1.57 -14.60
CA ASP A 353 32.73 -1.95 -15.96
C ASP A 353 33.33 -3.38 -15.97
N LEU A 354 32.52 -4.34 -16.40
CA LEU A 354 32.87 -5.77 -16.49
C LEU A 354 34.09 -6.04 -17.39
N ARG A 355 34.39 -5.16 -18.36
CA ARG A 355 35.56 -5.33 -19.25
C ARG A 355 36.88 -5.25 -18.49
N ARG A 356 36.86 -4.70 -17.28
CA ARG A 356 38.04 -4.60 -16.40
C ARG A 356 38.35 -5.91 -15.68
N PHE A 357 37.47 -6.92 -15.72
CA PHE A 357 37.73 -8.20 -15.06
C PHE A 357 38.93 -8.93 -15.67
N THR A 358 38.92 -9.23 -16.97
CA THR A 358 40.00 -9.97 -17.65
C THR A 358 41.41 -9.44 -17.33
N PRO A 359 41.74 -8.15 -17.58
CA PRO A 359 43.09 -7.65 -17.30
C PRO A 359 43.43 -7.67 -15.81
N THR A 360 42.44 -7.54 -14.92
CA THR A 360 42.66 -7.57 -13.47
C THR A 360 42.93 -8.99 -13.00
N VAL A 361 42.14 -9.98 -13.43
CA VAL A 361 42.35 -11.40 -13.11
C VAL A 361 43.73 -11.87 -13.60
N GLU A 362 44.10 -11.51 -14.84
CA GLU A 362 45.43 -11.82 -15.38
C GLU A 362 46.55 -11.21 -14.54
N THR A 363 46.41 -9.94 -14.15
CA THR A 363 47.39 -9.27 -13.28
C THR A 363 47.52 -9.95 -11.92
N ILE A 364 46.41 -10.33 -11.28
CA ILE A 364 46.41 -11.00 -9.99
C ILE A 364 47.07 -12.38 -10.10
N ARG A 365 46.73 -13.15 -11.14
CA ARG A 365 47.28 -14.50 -11.40
C ARG A 365 48.77 -14.48 -11.73
N GLN A 366 49.26 -13.44 -12.40
CA GLN A 366 50.69 -13.29 -12.68
C GLN A 366 51.50 -12.95 -11.42
N LYS A 367 50.90 -12.24 -10.45
CA LYS A 367 51.60 -11.66 -9.30
C LYS A 367 51.35 -12.38 -7.98
N SER A 368 50.33 -13.22 -7.91
CA SER A 368 49.89 -13.90 -6.69
C SER A 368 49.17 -15.20 -7.01
N LYS A 369 48.91 -16.00 -5.98
CA LYS A 369 48.06 -17.21 -6.07
C LYS A 369 46.71 -17.02 -5.39
N ILE A 370 46.33 -15.78 -5.09
CA ILE A 370 45.07 -15.46 -4.43
C ILE A 370 43.93 -15.84 -5.37
N PRO A 371 42.96 -16.68 -4.94
CA PRO A 371 41.82 -17.02 -5.77
C PRO A 371 40.96 -15.77 -6.01
N VAL A 372 40.39 -15.66 -7.21
CA VAL A 372 39.58 -14.51 -7.62
C VAL A 372 38.18 -14.95 -8.01
N TYR A 373 37.19 -14.40 -7.30
CA TYR A 373 35.77 -14.62 -7.59
C TYR A 373 35.18 -13.36 -8.19
N LEU A 374 34.46 -13.48 -9.30
CA LEU A 374 33.85 -12.34 -9.96
C LEU A 374 32.38 -12.21 -9.58
N ALA A 375 31.99 -11.00 -9.17
CA ALA A 375 30.61 -10.70 -8.86
C ALA A 375 29.78 -10.58 -10.14
N THR A 376 28.69 -11.32 -10.17
CA THR A 376 27.67 -11.20 -11.21
C THR A 376 26.85 -9.91 -11.01
N PRO A 377 26.22 -9.36 -12.07
CA PRO A 377 25.28 -8.25 -11.92
C PRO A 377 24.17 -8.56 -10.90
N ARG A 378 23.77 -7.55 -10.11
CA ARG A 378 22.65 -7.69 -9.16
C ARG A 378 21.31 -7.90 -9.87
N ILE A 379 21.13 -7.24 -11.01
CA ILE A 379 19.94 -7.34 -11.85
C ILE A 379 20.40 -7.78 -13.23
N GLN A 380 19.71 -8.77 -13.79
CA GLN A 380 19.88 -9.22 -15.16
C GLN A 380 18.55 -9.05 -15.89
N LYS A 381 18.57 -8.39 -17.06
CA LYS A 381 17.42 -8.29 -17.96
C LYS A 381 17.49 -9.32 -19.07
N ALA A 382 16.36 -9.57 -19.73
CA ALA A 382 16.32 -10.40 -20.93
C ALA A 382 17.28 -9.86 -21.99
N GLY A 383 18.06 -10.75 -22.62
CA GLY A 383 19.08 -10.40 -23.62
C GLY A 383 20.46 -10.02 -23.06
N GLU A 384 20.63 -9.87 -21.75
CA GLU A 384 21.90 -9.45 -21.12
C GLU A 384 22.83 -10.63 -20.77
N THR A 385 22.64 -11.80 -21.38
CA THR A 385 23.49 -13.00 -21.13
C THR A 385 24.95 -12.79 -21.53
N GLY A 386 25.24 -11.82 -22.40
CA GLY A 386 26.60 -11.43 -22.77
C GLY A 386 27.46 -10.98 -21.59
N PHE A 387 26.87 -10.45 -20.52
CA PHE A 387 27.61 -10.09 -19.31
C PHE A 387 28.21 -11.30 -18.59
N PHE A 388 27.52 -12.44 -18.60
CA PHE A 388 28.05 -13.66 -18.02
C PHE A 388 29.20 -14.25 -18.83
N ARG A 389 29.15 -14.14 -20.17
CA ARG A 389 30.28 -14.51 -21.03
C ARG A 389 31.53 -13.68 -20.75
N LEU A 390 31.39 -12.37 -20.48
CA LEU A 390 32.53 -11.53 -20.09
C LEU A 390 33.18 -12.01 -18.79
N ILE A 391 32.37 -12.42 -17.81
CA ILE A 391 32.83 -13.01 -16.56
C ILE A 391 33.54 -14.33 -16.80
N GLU A 392 32.94 -15.24 -17.58
CA GLU A 392 33.52 -16.54 -17.92
C GLU A 392 34.84 -16.41 -18.68
N ASN A 393 34.90 -15.49 -19.65
CA ASN A 393 36.09 -15.20 -20.45
C ASN A 393 37.24 -14.61 -19.63
N ALA A 394 36.95 -13.96 -18.50
CA ALA A 394 37.97 -13.53 -17.55
C ALA A 394 38.61 -14.71 -16.78
N LYS A 395 38.11 -15.95 -16.97
CA LYS A 395 38.60 -17.20 -16.39
C LYS A 395 38.82 -17.10 -14.87
N PRO A 396 37.80 -16.75 -14.08
CA PRO A 396 37.95 -16.63 -12.64
C PRO A 396 38.05 -17.99 -11.97
N ASP A 397 38.48 -18.00 -10.72
CA ASP A 397 38.56 -19.22 -9.92
C ASP A 397 37.19 -19.57 -9.27
N GLY A 398 36.23 -18.63 -9.32
CA GLY A 398 34.84 -18.82 -8.92
C GLY A 398 33.97 -17.61 -9.25
N VAL A 399 32.69 -17.68 -8.92
CA VAL A 399 31.73 -16.59 -9.15
C VAL A 399 30.89 -16.31 -7.91
N LEU A 400 30.65 -15.01 -7.68
CA LEU A 400 29.73 -14.53 -6.66
C LEU A 400 28.36 -14.27 -7.31
N ILE A 401 27.42 -15.15 -7.04
CA ILE A 401 26.08 -15.22 -7.62
C ILE A 401 25.14 -14.26 -6.89
N ARG A 402 24.48 -13.38 -7.65
CA ARG A 402 23.58 -12.33 -7.11
C ARG A 402 22.14 -12.38 -7.64
N ASN A 403 21.88 -13.23 -8.63
CA ASN A 403 20.56 -13.43 -9.21
C ASN A 403 20.41 -14.87 -9.71
N LEU A 404 19.17 -15.34 -9.87
CA LEU A 404 18.88 -16.73 -10.26
C LEU A 404 19.30 -17.06 -11.71
N GLY A 405 19.30 -16.08 -12.61
CA GLY A 405 19.77 -16.29 -13.98
C GLY A 405 21.28 -16.55 -14.06
N ALA A 406 22.06 -15.91 -13.20
CA ALA A 406 23.48 -16.20 -13.04
C ALA A 406 23.72 -17.60 -12.45
N LEU A 407 22.91 -18.00 -11.45
CA LEU A 407 22.99 -19.35 -10.88
C LEU A 407 22.76 -20.41 -11.95
N ASP A 408 21.74 -20.23 -12.79
CA ASP A 408 21.41 -21.14 -13.89
C ASP A 408 22.53 -21.18 -14.94
N TYR A 409 23.01 -20.02 -15.38
CA TYR A 409 24.09 -19.91 -16.37
C TYR A 409 25.39 -20.60 -15.91
N PHE A 410 25.85 -20.31 -14.68
CA PHE A 410 27.13 -20.82 -14.19
C PHE A 410 27.05 -22.26 -13.64
N ARG A 411 25.85 -22.83 -13.49
CA ARG A 411 25.67 -24.23 -13.07
C ARG A 411 26.40 -25.20 -14.01
N SER A 412 26.40 -24.95 -15.32
CA SER A 412 27.12 -25.78 -16.30
C SER A 412 28.62 -25.50 -16.37
N ALA A 413 29.08 -24.32 -15.92
CA ALA A 413 30.46 -23.90 -16.01
C ALA A 413 31.40 -24.62 -15.02
N LYS A 414 30.86 -25.40 -14.08
CA LYS A 414 31.61 -26.13 -13.02
C LYS A 414 32.56 -25.24 -12.19
N LEU A 415 32.32 -23.93 -12.15
CA LEU A 415 33.02 -23.01 -11.28
C LEU A 415 32.42 -23.09 -9.86
N PRO A 416 33.24 -22.92 -8.81
CA PRO A 416 32.73 -22.64 -7.48
C PRO A 416 31.79 -21.43 -7.49
N MET A 417 30.61 -21.59 -6.89
CA MET A 417 29.59 -20.55 -6.82
C MET A 417 29.31 -20.21 -5.35
N ILE A 418 29.40 -18.92 -5.00
CA ILE A 418 29.01 -18.41 -3.68
C ILE A 418 27.82 -17.48 -3.87
N GLY A 419 26.75 -17.67 -3.09
CA GLY A 419 25.62 -16.74 -3.06
C GLY A 419 25.96 -15.49 -2.28
N ASP A 420 25.77 -14.32 -2.89
CA ASP A 420 25.87 -13.04 -2.20
C ASP A 420 24.63 -12.77 -1.33
N PHE A 421 24.71 -11.78 -0.42
CA PHE A 421 23.55 -11.33 0.35
C PHE A 421 22.38 -10.84 -0.53
N SER A 422 22.69 -10.41 -1.76
CA SER A 422 21.72 -9.95 -2.75
C SER A 422 21.04 -11.09 -3.52
N LEU A 423 21.57 -12.31 -3.43
CA LEU A 423 20.90 -13.48 -3.97
C LEU A 423 19.66 -13.75 -3.13
N ASN A 424 18.49 -13.64 -3.73
CA ASN A 424 17.21 -13.81 -3.04
C ASN A 424 16.93 -15.30 -2.74
N VAL A 425 17.61 -15.84 -1.73
CA VAL A 425 17.46 -17.23 -1.21
C VAL A 425 16.87 -17.25 0.21
N ALA A 426 16.53 -16.09 0.77
CA ALA A 426 16.07 -15.96 2.16
C ALA A 426 14.59 -16.31 2.37
N ASN A 427 13.84 -16.55 1.30
CA ASN A 427 12.45 -16.92 1.38
C ASN A 427 12.35 -18.45 1.27
N ALA A 428 12.17 -19.12 2.40
CA ALA A 428 11.92 -20.56 2.44
C ALA A 428 10.55 -20.92 1.83
N LEU A 429 9.70 -19.92 1.55
CA LEU A 429 8.43 -19.96 0.81
C LEU A 429 8.18 -18.65 0.07
#